data_AF-A0A1H0AD72-F1
#
_entry.id   AF-A0A1H0AD72-F1
#
_cell.length_a   1.000
_cell.length_b   1.000
_cell.length_c   1.000
_cell.angle_alpha   90.00
_cell.angle_beta   90.00
_cell.angle_gamma   90.00
#
_symmetry.space_group_name_H-M   'P 1'
#
loop_
_entity.id
_entity.type
_entity.pdbx_description
1 polymer ?
#
loop_
_entity_poly.entity_id
_entity_poly.type
_entity_poly.pdbx_seq_one_letter_code
_entity_poly.pdbx_strand_id
1 'polypeptide(L)' 'MKKAAIIVVSGLILIAAFAFLIYPTPYKYMKYENEYEMQVPMRINFITGDTEIFDESLGWTKIQK' A
#
# COMPACT_ATOMS: atom_id res chain seq x y z
N MET A 1 -25.40 -4.42 30.87
CA MET A 1 -24.62 -5.39 30.07
C MET A 1 -24.61 -5.08 28.57
N LYS A 2 -25.75 -5.00 27.87
CA LYS A 2 -25.80 -4.71 26.42
C LYS A 2 -25.06 -3.43 25.98
N LYS A 3 -25.21 -2.32 26.71
CA LYS A 3 -24.54 -1.04 26.39
C LYS A 3 -23.01 -1.13 26.48
N ALA A 4 -22.49 -1.80 27.51
CA ALA A 4 -21.06 -2.01 27.67
C ALA A 4 -20.48 -2.89 26.55
N ALA A 5 -21.19 -3.96 26.18
CA ALA A 5 -20.80 -4.82 25.07
C ALA A 5 -20.74 -4.04 23.74
N ILE A 6 -21.73 -3.19 23.47
CA ILE A 6 -21.73 -2.34 22.26
C ILE A 6 -20.51 -1.42 22.24
N ILE A 7 -20.22 -0.73 23.34
CA ILE A 7 -19.06 0.18 23.42
C ILE A 7 -17.74 -0.56 23.15
N VAL A 8 -17.57 -1.75 23.74
CA VAL A 8 -16.37 -2.57 23.54
C VAL A 8 -16.24 -3.01 22.08
N VAL A 9 -17.31 -3.52 21.47
CA VAL A 9 -17.30 -3.96 20.07
C VAL A 9 -17.00 -2.78 19.13
N SER A 10 -17.63 -1.63 19.34
CA SER A 10 -17.36 -0.42 18.56
C SER A 10 -15.90 0.04 18.67
N GLY A 11 -15.32 -0.02 19.88
CA GLY A 11 -13.93 0.31 20.12
C GLY A 11 -12.97 -0.63 19.38
N LEU A 12 -13.23 -1.94 19.43
CA LEU A 12 -12.44 -2.93 18.70
C LEU A 12 -12.50 -2.72 17.18
N ILE A 13 -13.68 -2.41 16.64
CA ILE A 13 -13.84 -2.10 15.21
C ILE A 13 -13.04 -0.84 14.85
N LEU A 14 -13.06 0.20 15.69
CA LEU A 14 -12.27 1.41 15.47
C LEU A 14 -10.77 1.09 15.44
N ILE A 15 -10.27 0.34 16.43
CA ILE A 15 -8.85 -0.05 16.51
C ILE A 15 -8.45 -0.84 15.28
N ALA A 16 -9.27 -1.81 14.84
CA ALA A 16 -9.02 -2.57 13.63
C ALA A 16 -8.97 -1.67 12.38
N ALA A 17 -9.93 -0.75 12.23
CA ALA A 17 -9.95 0.19 11.11
C ALA A 17 -8.70 1.09 11.09
N PHE A 18 -8.30 1.62 12.24
CA PHE A 18 -7.05 2.40 12.36
C PHE A 18 -5.81 1.55 12.08
N ALA A 19 -5.77 0.30 12.52
CA ALA A 19 -4.68 -0.61 12.21
C ALA A 19 -4.56 -0.82 10.69
N PHE A 20 -5.66 -0.96 9.95
CA PHE A 20 -5.63 -1.07 8.49
C PHE A 20 -5.20 0.22 7.78
N LEU A 21 -5.50 1.40 8.36
CA LEU A 21 -5.05 2.69 7.81
C LEU A 21 -3.56 2.95 8.07
N ILE A 22 -3.04 2.48 9.20
CA ILE A 22 -1.64 2.66 9.58
C ILE A 22 -0.76 1.55 8.98
N TYR A 23 -1.33 0.37 8.69
CA TYR A 23 -0.56 -0.72 8.10
C TYR A 23 0.06 -0.23 6.79
N PRO A 24 1.39 -0.39 6.62
CA PRO A 24 2.02 0.00 5.38
C PRO A 24 1.32 -0.76 4.26
N THR A 25 0.89 -0.02 3.23
CA THR A 25 0.37 -0.62 2.00
C THR A 25 1.27 -1.78 1.58
N PRO A 26 0.78 -2.81 0.87
CA PRO A 26 1.58 -3.97 0.51
C PRO A 26 2.76 -3.68 -0.44
N TYR A 27 3.05 -2.40 -0.66
CA TYR A 27 4.05 -1.88 -1.57
C TYR A 27 5.31 -1.45 -0.82
N LYS A 28 6.45 -1.98 -1.27
CA LYS A 28 7.78 -1.48 -0.93
C LYS A 28 8.22 -0.51 -2.04
N TYR A 29 8.46 0.75 -1.67
CA TYR A 29 8.92 1.78 -2.60
C TYR A 29 10.45 1.77 -2.72
N MET A 30 10.95 1.88 -3.94
CA MET A 30 12.37 1.93 -4.28
C MET A 30 12.58 2.92 -5.42
N LYS A 31 13.81 3.38 -5.61
CA LYS A 31 14.20 4.19 -6.77
C LYS A 31 14.64 3.26 -7.89
N TYR A 32 14.19 3.54 -9.11
CA TYR A 32 14.60 2.86 -10.32
C TYR A 32 15.11 3.89 -11.33
N GLU A 33 16.20 3.58 -12.02
CA GLU A 33 16.73 4.40 -13.10
C GLU A 33 16.23 3.82 -14.42
N ASN A 34 15.47 4.62 -15.17
CA ASN A 34 14.91 4.20 -16.45
C ASN A 34 15.96 4.27 -17.59
N GLU A 35 15.55 3.89 -18.80
CA GLU A 35 16.42 3.90 -20.00
C GLU A 35 16.96 5.29 -20.38
N TYR A 36 16.40 6.35 -19.79
CA TYR A 36 16.79 7.75 -19.99
C TYR A 36 17.59 8.33 -18.81
N GLU A 37 18.16 7.47 -17.95
CA GLU A 37 18.93 7.87 -16.75
C GLU A 37 18.11 8.70 -15.75
N MET A 38 16.77 8.63 -15.81
CA MET A 38 15.88 9.35 -14.92
C MET A 38 15.49 8.45 -13.74
N GLN A 39 15.65 8.98 -12.52
CA GLN A 39 15.18 8.32 -11.30
C GLN A 39 13.65 8.43 -11.20
N VAL A 40 12.97 7.32 -11.42
CA VAL A 40 11.53 7.19 -11.28
C VAL A 40 11.18 6.32 -10.06
N PRO A 41 10.05 6.59 -9.39
CA PRO A 41 9.63 5.75 -8.28
C PRO A 41 9.14 4.40 -8.80
N MET A 42 9.60 3.34 -8.15
CA MET A 42 9.20 1.96 -8.36
C MET A 42 8.56 1.44 -7.07
N ARG A 43 7.51 0.62 -7.19
CA ARG A 43 6.91 -0.07 -6.06
C ARG A 43 6.81 -1.56 -6.33
N ILE A 44 7.08 -2.35 -5.31
CA ILE A 44 6.99 -3.81 -5.37
C ILE A 44 5.92 -4.26 -4.39
N ASN A 45 4.92 -4.96 -4.88
CA ASN A 45 3.92 -5.59 -4.02
C ASN A 45 4.55 -6.84 -3.38
N PHE A 46 4.78 -6.84 -2.06
CA PHE A 46 5.40 -8.01 -1.40
C PHE A 46 4.47 -9.22 -1.28
N ILE A 47 3.16 -9.03 -1.48
CA ILE A 47 2.17 -10.10 -1.44
C ILE A 47 2.10 -10.80 -2.81
N THR A 48 1.99 -10.03 -3.91
CA THR A 48 1.83 -10.59 -5.26
C THR A 48 3.14 -10.76 -6.02
N GLY A 49 4.22 -10.09 -5.60
CA GLY A 49 5.48 -10.01 -6.33
C GLY A 49 5.45 -9.05 -7.54
N ASP A 50 4.31 -8.40 -7.81
CA ASP A 50 4.18 -7.45 -8.91
C ASP A 50 5.14 -6.26 -8.71
N THR A 51 5.85 -5.89 -9.78
CA THR A 51 6.70 -4.70 -9.83
C THR A 51 6.04 -3.67 -10.73
N GLU A 52 5.91 -2.43 -10.23
CA GLU A 52 5.29 -1.33 -10.96
C GLU A 52 6.21 -0.12 -10.92
N ILE A 53 6.29 0.60 -12.04
CA ILE A 53 7.00 1.87 -12.17
C ILE A 53 5.99 2.98 -12.40
N PHE A 54 6.27 4.16 -11.86
CA PHE A 54 5.46 5.33 -12.11
C PHE A 54 5.82 5.98 -13.45
N ASP A 55 4.82 6.10 -14.30
CA ASP A 55 4.82 6.88 -15.53
C ASP A 55 3.95 8.12 -15.31
N GLU A 56 4.40 9.30 -15.73
CA GLU A 56 3.65 10.55 -15.52
C GLU A 56 2.32 10.59 -16.29
N SER A 57 2.22 9.87 -17.41
CA SER A 57 1.05 9.84 -18.28
C SER A 57 0.06 8.73 -17.94
N LEU A 58 0.56 7.55 -17.53
CA LEU A 58 -0.26 6.35 -17.29
C LEU A 58 -0.39 6.00 -15.80
N GLY A 59 0.38 6.64 -14.92
CA GLY A 59 0.47 6.28 -13.52
C GLY A 59 1.30 5.00 -13.30
N TRP A 60 0.88 4.18 -12.34
CA TRP A 60 1.60 2.94 -12.01
C TRP A 60 1.41 1.87 -13.08
N THR A 61 2.49 1.54 -13.77
CA THR A 61 2.49 0.55 -14.86
C THR A 61 3.29 -0.69 -14.44
N LYS A 62 2.72 -1.88 -14.66
CA LYS A 62 3.39 -3.15 -14.37
C LYS A 62 4.56 -3.41 -15.32
N ILE A 63 5.68 -3.85 -14.76
CA ILE A 63 6.81 -4.36 -15.54
C ILE A 63 6.83 -5.87 -15.39
N GLN A 64 6.51 -6.58 -16.47
CA GLN A 64 6.78 -8.01 -16.56
C GLN A 64 8.25 -8.20 -16.96
N LYS A 65 8.93 -9.04 -16.19
CA LYS A 65 10.32 -9.42 -16.42
C LYS A 65 10.44 -10.37 -17.61
#